data_AF-A0AAE0PFV9-F1
#
_entry.id   AF-A0AAE0PFV9-F1
#
_cell.length_a   1.000
_cell.length_b   1.000
_cell.length_c   1.000
_cell.angle_alpha   90.00
_cell.angle_beta   90.00
_cell.angle_gamma   90.00
#
_symmetry.space_group_name_H-M   'P 1'
#
loop_
_entity.id
_entity.type
_entity.pdbx_description
1 polymer ?
#
loop_
_entity_poly.entity_id
_entity_poly.type
_entity_poly.pdbx_seq_one_letter_code
_entity_poly.pdbx_strand_id
1 'polypeptide(L)'
;MTKNMNQTKAQSFATTLSHAQFHEHSVPNSKECIALLETHGPSIIYLRHESVEIKLMNPKGPRTKFKIFGSPGTPGLGDKWAFGYERGDNDPNYVPVPDAEGKTSIPAEVIWSSIPMDTDILITHTPPYGHCDLGVVRGVDGEETGETGKETDTDTCNDRHIGCYSLLQRLSVVRPRLHICGHVHRARGAERVLWSPLPMASLASGRQGDNDFKETAWTVSSTETWTDSAPDPKSAKISLVDLTGRGGNRELDWSDNYGAASGGEGRRETCIVNCAILASNYPHAGGKKFHKPVVVDLELPVCGESP
;
A
#
# COMPACT_ATOMS: atom_id res chain seq x y z
N MET A 1 14.13 53.52 9.23
CA MET A 1 14.09 52.54 10.32
C MET A 1 12.63 52.17 10.56
N THR A 2 12.28 50.98 10.09
CA THR A 2 11.00 50.28 10.20
C THR A 2 10.86 49.63 11.58
N LYS A 3 9.68 49.68 12.19
CA LYS A 3 9.10 48.71 13.16
C LYS A 3 7.73 49.26 13.60
N ASN A 4 6.63 48.65 13.16
CA ASN A 4 5.92 47.51 13.77
C ASN A 4 4.67 47.98 14.51
N MET A 5 3.54 48.00 13.79
CA MET A 5 2.21 48.26 14.34
C MET A 5 1.21 47.16 13.93
N ASN A 6 1.69 45.92 13.76
CA ASN A 6 0.89 44.76 13.32
C ASN A 6 0.99 43.55 14.28
N GLN A 7 1.07 43.78 15.59
CA GLN A 7 1.23 42.69 16.57
C GLN A 7 0.03 42.41 17.48
N THR A 8 -1.13 43.06 17.28
CA THR A 8 -2.26 42.95 18.23
C THR A 8 -3.57 42.38 17.66
N LYS A 9 -3.57 41.81 16.45
CA LYS A 9 -4.73 41.05 15.92
C LYS A 9 -4.52 39.54 15.80
N ALA A 10 -3.34 39.03 16.17
CA ALA A 10 -2.99 37.60 16.03
C ALA A 10 -3.29 36.74 17.26
N GLN A 11 -4.01 37.24 18.28
CA GLN A 11 -4.11 36.58 19.58
C GLN A 11 -5.54 36.26 20.09
N SER A 12 -6.58 36.31 19.27
CA SER A 12 -7.94 35.94 19.73
C SER A 12 -8.69 34.88 18.91
N PHE A 13 -7.99 34.05 18.13
CA PHE A 13 -8.62 32.94 17.37
C PHE A 13 -8.22 31.54 17.86
N ALA A 14 -7.64 31.45 19.05
CA ALA A 14 -7.27 30.19 19.69
C ALA A 14 -8.31 29.80 20.75
N THR A 15 -9.52 29.46 20.34
CA THR A 15 -10.43 28.65 21.15
C THR A 15 -11.55 28.11 20.28
N THR A 16 -11.72 26.79 20.34
CA THR A 16 -12.84 26.02 19.76
C THR A 16 -12.75 25.73 18.26
N LEU A 17 -11.85 24.82 17.88
CA LEU A 17 -11.93 24.12 16.59
C LEU A 17 -12.22 22.63 16.85
N SER A 18 -13.51 22.32 16.94
CA SER A 18 -14.05 20.98 16.75
C SER A 18 -13.79 20.51 15.33
N HIS A 19 -13.79 19.19 15.12
CA HIS A 19 -13.62 18.38 13.90
C HIS A 19 -14.26 18.85 12.56
N ALA A 20 -14.92 20.01 12.50
CA ALA A 20 -15.75 20.45 11.38
C ALA A 20 -15.02 21.25 10.26
N GLN A 21 -13.73 21.58 10.40
CA GLN A 21 -13.06 22.51 9.47
C GLN A 21 -12.11 21.89 8.42
N PHE A 22 -12.26 20.60 8.11
CA PHE A 22 -11.74 20.05 6.84
C PHE A 22 -12.65 20.39 5.63
N HIS A 23 -13.76 21.11 5.82
CA HIS A 23 -14.80 21.34 4.80
C HIS A 23 -14.96 22.78 4.29
N GLU A 24 -13.89 23.58 4.21
CA GLU A 24 -13.91 24.82 3.40
C GLU A 24 -13.00 24.78 2.16
N HIS A 25 -12.28 23.68 1.96
CA HIS A 25 -11.71 23.33 0.67
C HIS A 25 -12.53 22.18 0.09
N SER A 26 -12.96 22.29 -1.16
CA SER A 26 -13.71 21.25 -1.87
C SER A 26 -13.07 19.89 -1.63
N VAL A 27 -13.87 18.90 -1.22
CA VAL A 27 -13.44 17.50 -1.13
C VAL A 27 -12.73 17.15 -2.45
N PRO A 28 -11.50 16.62 -2.42
CA PRO A 28 -10.74 16.35 -3.64
C PRO A 28 -11.56 15.47 -4.59
N ASN A 29 -11.90 15.99 -5.76
CA ASN A 29 -12.63 15.26 -6.78
C ASN A 29 -11.64 14.49 -7.66
N SER A 30 -11.86 13.19 -7.86
CA SER A 30 -11.03 12.35 -8.73
C SER A 30 -10.80 12.95 -10.13
N LYS A 31 -11.79 13.64 -10.70
CA LYS A 31 -11.66 14.29 -12.01
C LYS A 31 -10.64 15.44 -12.01
N GLU A 32 -10.66 16.26 -10.97
CA GLU A 32 -9.71 17.38 -10.83
C GLU A 32 -8.29 16.86 -10.59
N CYS A 33 -8.15 15.80 -9.78
CA CYS A 33 -6.86 15.14 -9.57
C CYS A 33 -6.28 14.57 -10.88
N ILE A 34 -7.10 13.94 -11.71
CA ILE A 34 -6.66 13.39 -13.00
C ILE A 34 -6.30 14.52 -13.98
N ALA A 35 -7.08 15.59 -14.04
CA ALA A 35 -6.82 16.73 -14.91
C ALA A 35 -5.46 17.39 -14.61
N LEU A 36 -5.01 17.38 -13.35
CA LEU A 36 -3.66 17.83 -12.99
C LEU A 36 -2.58 16.98 -13.67
N LEU A 37 -2.74 15.67 -13.71
CA LEU A 37 -1.74 14.78 -14.33
C LEU A 37 -1.70 14.96 -15.85
N GLU A 38 -2.86 15.17 -16.47
CA GLU A 38 -2.97 15.49 -17.90
C GLU A 38 -2.29 16.83 -18.25
N THR A 39 -2.32 17.81 -17.33
CA THR A 39 -1.66 19.13 -17.54
C THR A 39 -0.14 19.10 -17.33
N HIS A 40 0.39 18.16 -16.55
CA HIS A 40 1.84 18.09 -16.25
C HIS A 40 2.64 17.29 -17.30
N GLY A 41 1.99 16.79 -18.37
CA GLY A 41 2.63 16.25 -19.56
C GLY A 41 3.08 14.78 -19.47
N PRO A 42 3.69 14.23 -20.53
CA PRO A 42 3.96 12.80 -20.70
C PRO A 42 5.09 12.25 -19.82
N SER A 43 5.63 13.03 -18.89
CA SER A 43 6.72 12.62 -17.99
C SER A 43 6.23 11.75 -16.83
N ILE A 44 4.92 11.69 -16.59
CA ILE A 44 4.30 10.90 -15.54
C ILE A 44 3.42 9.83 -16.17
N ILE A 45 3.71 8.56 -15.86
CA ILE A 45 2.82 7.45 -16.16
C ILE A 45 1.89 7.29 -14.96
N TYR A 46 0.64 7.73 -15.12
CA TYR A 46 -0.40 7.52 -14.11
C TYR A 46 -1.10 6.19 -14.36
N LEU A 47 -1.27 5.39 -13.30
CA LEU A 47 -1.95 4.10 -13.34
C LEU A 47 -3.19 4.14 -12.46
N ARG A 48 -4.35 3.80 -13.04
CA ARG A 48 -5.62 3.72 -12.29
C ARG A 48 -6.28 2.36 -12.51
N HIS A 49 -5.89 1.39 -11.69
CA HIS A 49 -6.32 0.00 -11.80
C HIS A 49 -5.83 -0.62 -13.12
N GLU A 50 -4.60 -0.27 -13.50
CA GLU A 50 -4.03 -0.56 -14.81
C GLU A 50 -2.59 -1.05 -14.70
N SER A 51 -2.12 -1.73 -15.75
CA SER A 51 -0.75 -2.18 -15.88
C SER A 51 0.04 -1.40 -16.92
N VAL A 52 1.33 -1.27 -16.67
CA VAL A 52 2.31 -0.81 -17.65
C VAL A 52 3.51 -1.74 -17.67
N GLU A 53 4.07 -1.91 -18.85
CA GLU A 53 5.28 -2.68 -19.07
C GLU A 53 6.47 -1.73 -19.25
N ILE A 54 7.45 -1.83 -18.36
CA ILE A 54 8.65 -0.99 -18.39
C ILE A 54 9.76 -1.75 -19.12
N LYS A 55 10.44 -1.07 -20.04
CA LYS A 55 11.51 -1.62 -20.88
C LYS A 55 12.77 -0.77 -20.75
N LEU A 56 13.79 -1.28 -20.07
CA LEU A 56 15.06 -0.60 -19.88
C LEU A 56 16.11 -1.17 -20.84
N MET A 57 15.98 -0.86 -22.14
CA MET A 57 16.71 -1.55 -23.23
C MET A 57 18.05 -0.90 -23.64
N ASN A 58 18.57 0.05 -22.87
CA ASN A 58 19.87 0.66 -23.18
C ASN A 58 20.95 -0.43 -23.19
N PRO A 59 21.80 -0.56 -24.25
CA PRO A 59 22.85 -1.58 -24.31
C PRO A 59 23.86 -1.51 -23.16
N LYS A 60 24.04 -0.34 -22.54
CA LYS A 60 24.88 -0.12 -21.35
C LYS A 60 24.09 -0.14 -20.04
N GLY A 61 22.78 -0.34 -20.11
CA GLY A 61 21.86 -0.38 -18.97
C GLY A 61 21.53 -1.81 -18.55
N PRO A 62 20.53 -1.98 -17.67
CA PRO A 62 20.19 -3.28 -17.10
C PRO A 62 19.57 -4.25 -18.11
N ARG A 63 19.08 -3.78 -19.26
CA ARG A 63 18.40 -4.61 -20.29
C ARG A 63 17.30 -5.46 -19.68
N THR A 64 16.47 -4.86 -18.83
CA THR A 64 15.38 -5.55 -18.13
C THR A 64 14.01 -5.14 -18.66
N LYS A 65 13.04 -6.02 -18.48
CA LYS A 65 11.63 -5.81 -18.77
C LYS A 65 10.81 -6.36 -17.61
N PHE A 66 9.88 -5.55 -17.11
CA PHE A 66 9.03 -5.93 -15.98
C PHE A 66 7.66 -5.22 -16.06
N LYS A 67 6.65 -5.83 -15.44
CA LYS A 67 5.28 -5.31 -15.40
C LYS A 67 4.95 -4.70 -14.04
N ILE A 68 4.40 -3.49 -14.08
CA ILE A 68 3.86 -2.80 -12.92
C ILE A 68 2.34 -2.78 -13.04
N PHE A 69 1.61 -3.10 -11.96
CA PHE A 69 0.19 -2.74 -11.81
C PHE A 69 0.06 -1.63 -10.76
N GLY A 70 -0.77 -0.62 -11.05
CA GLY A 70 -0.95 0.53 -10.16
C GLY A 70 -2.41 0.85 -9.86
N SER A 71 -2.69 1.22 -8.61
CA SER A 71 -4.03 1.66 -8.17
C SER A 71 -3.98 2.77 -7.12
N PRO A 72 -4.68 3.90 -7.33
CA PRO A 72 -4.79 4.98 -6.35
C PRO A 72 -5.87 4.71 -5.29
N GLY A 73 -6.50 3.53 -5.31
CA GLY A 73 -7.71 3.25 -4.54
C GLY A 73 -7.54 3.37 -3.02
N THR A 74 -8.55 3.96 -2.35
CA THR A 74 -8.63 4.04 -0.89
C THR A 74 -9.88 3.29 -0.37
N PRO A 75 -9.74 2.35 0.57
CA PRO A 75 -10.88 1.60 1.09
C PRO A 75 -11.76 2.48 1.97
N GLY A 76 -13.07 2.21 1.98
CA GLY A 76 -13.99 2.65 3.05
C GLY A 76 -14.37 4.13 3.06
N LEU A 77 -13.71 4.99 2.27
CA LEU A 77 -14.01 6.43 2.24
C LEU A 77 -15.11 6.84 1.26
N GLY A 78 -15.61 5.91 0.43
CA GLY A 78 -16.65 6.16 -0.57
C GLY A 78 -16.38 7.44 -1.39
N ASP A 79 -17.42 8.22 -1.65
CA ASP A 79 -17.34 9.51 -2.38
C ASP A 79 -16.77 10.67 -1.55
N LYS A 80 -16.47 10.46 -0.25
CA LYS A 80 -15.92 11.51 0.63
C LYS A 80 -14.44 11.78 0.36
N TRP A 81 -13.80 10.98 -0.49
CA TRP A 81 -12.41 11.11 -0.88
C TRP A 81 -12.19 10.70 -2.34
N ALA A 82 -11.19 11.27 -3.01
CA ALA A 82 -10.84 10.85 -4.36
C ALA A 82 -10.40 9.38 -4.37
N PHE A 83 -10.88 8.62 -5.37
CA PHE A 83 -10.50 7.22 -5.59
C PHE A 83 -10.95 6.24 -4.48
N GLY A 84 -12.02 6.58 -3.74
CA GLY A 84 -12.64 5.66 -2.79
C GLY A 84 -13.20 4.40 -3.46
N TYR A 85 -13.12 3.27 -2.75
CA TYR A 85 -13.76 2.01 -3.12
C TYR A 85 -14.42 1.34 -1.91
N GLU A 86 -15.39 0.48 -2.17
CA GLU A 86 -16.13 -0.26 -1.13
C GLU A 86 -15.31 -1.45 -0.63
N ARG A 87 -15.18 -1.57 0.69
CA ARG A 87 -14.59 -2.77 1.31
C ARG A 87 -15.53 -3.97 1.07
N GLY A 88 -14.98 -5.15 0.89
CA GLY A 88 -15.77 -6.37 0.79
C GLY A 88 -16.48 -6.73 2.10
N ASP A 89 -17.57 -7.49 2.01
CA ASP A 89 -18.39 -7.91 3.16
C ASP A 89 -17.61 -8.71 4.22
N ASN A 90 -16.49 -9.32 3.84
CA ASN A 90 -15.60 -10.08 4.72
C ASN A 90 -14.45 -9.25 5.30
N ASP A 91 -14.32 -7.97 4.94
CA ASP A 91 -13.28 -7.09 5.46
C ASP A 91 -13.56 -6.79 6.94
N PRO A 92 -12.60 -6.99 7.87
CA PRO A 92 -12.80 -6.69 9.29
C PRO A 92 -13.13 -5.22 9.59
N ASN A 93 -12.85 -4.31 8.67
CA ASN A 93 -13.16 -2.88 8.75
C ASN A 93 -14.36 -2.50 7.89
N TYR A 94 -15.17 -3.46 7.41
CA TYR A 94 -16.36 -3.16 6.63
C TYR A 94 -17.35 -2.32 7.46
N VAL A 95 -17.73 -1.19 6.89
CA VAL A 95 -18.81 -0.35 7.40
C VAL A 95 -19.83 -0.20 6.27
N PRO A 96 -21.09 -0.62 6.46
CA PRO A 96 -22.13 -0.36 5.47
C PRO A 96 -22.22 1.14 5.23
N VAL A 97 -21.90 1.59 4.02
CA VAL A 97 -22.15 2.98 3.62
C VAL A 97 -23.64 3.05 3.29
N PRO A 98 -24.45 3.85 4.02
CA PRO A 98 -25.84 4.05 3.65
C PRO A 98 -25.89 4.51 2.20
N ASP A 99 -26.91 4.06 1.48
CA ASP A 99 -27.28 4.41 0.12
C ASP A 99 -27.63 5.91 0.01
N ALA A 100 -26.65 6.78 0.24
CA ALA A 100 -26.71 8.18 -0.09
C ALA A 100 -26.79 8.28 -1.63
N GLU A 101 -28.02 8.29 -2.13
CA GLU A 101 -28.39 8.64 -3.49
C GLU A 101 -27.64 7.86 -4.60
N GLY A 102 -27.66 6.52 -4.53
CA GLY A 102 -27.49 5.67 -5.71
C GLY A 102 -26.14 5.76 -6.44
N LYS A 103 -25.08 6.24 -5.80
CA LYS A 103 -23.72 6.16 -6.32
C LYS A 103 -23.03 4.93 -5.74
N THR A 104 -22.87 3.91 -6.57
CA THR A 104 -22.13 2.70 -6.25
C THR A 104 -20.63 3.00 -6.35
N SER A 105 -19.92 3.01 -5.23
CA SER A 105 -18.46 2.92 -5.27
C SER A 105 -18.08 1.58 -5.92
N ILE A 106 -16.92 1.50 -6.55
CA ILE A 106 -16.47 0.21 -7.11
C ILE A 106 -16.12 -0.72 -5.93
N PRO A 107 -16.58 -1.98 -5.89
CA PRO A 107 -16.16 -2.94 -4.86
C PRO A 107 -14.67 -3.28 -4.97
N ALA A 108 -14.02 -3.51 -3.83
CA ALA A 108 -12.60 -3.87 -3.75
C ALA A 108 -12.27 -5.09 -4.64
N GLU A 109 -13.16 -6.08 -4.69
CA GLU A 109 -13.00 -7.32 -5.46
C GLU A 109 -12.90 -7.04 -6.96
N VAL A 110 -13.66 -6.06 -7.46
CA VAL A 110 -13.64 -5.64 -8.87
C VAL A 110 -12.30 -5.00 -9.21
N ILE A 111 -11.74 -4.20 -8.30
CA ILE A 111 -10.44 -3.57 -8.52
C ILE A 111 -9.31 -4.60 -8.44
N TRP A 112 -9.30 -5.44 -7.41
CA TRP A 112 -8.15 -6.30 -7.15
C TRP A 112 -8.13 -7.55 -8.04
N SER A 113 -9.29 -8.03 -8.51
CA SER A 113 -9.33 -9.09 -9.52
C SER A 113 -8.67 -8.69 -10.85
N SER A 114 -8.53 -7.39 -11.15
CA SER A 114 -7.91 -6.92 -12.40
C SER A 114 -6.37 -6.97 -12.40
N ILE A 115 -5.72 -7.21 -11.24
CA ILE A 115 -4.25 -7.32 -11.16
C ILE A 115 -3.79 -8.54 -11.98
N PRO A 116 -2.97 -8.39 -13.03
CA PRO A 116 -2.53 -9.54 -13.84
C PRO A 116 -1.64 -10.51 -13.04
N MET A 117 -1.73 -11.81 -13.35
CA MET A 117 -0.91 -12.84 -12.70
C MET A 117 0.58 -12.65 -12.95
N ASP A 118 0.98 -12.03 -14.06
CA ASP A 118 2.38 -11.74 -14.41
C ASP A 118 2.86 -10.37 -13.90
N THR A 119 2.20 -9.80 -12.88
CA THR A 119 2.66 -8.57 -12.24
C THR A 119 3.93 -8.81 -11.44
N ASP A 120 5.03 -8.12 -11.79
CA ASP A 120 6.29 -8.18 -11.04
C ASP A 120 6.26 -7.24 -9.82
N ILE A 121 5.74 -6.03 -10.04
CA ILE A 121 5.68 -4.96 -9.03
C ILE A 121 4.24 -4.46 -8.92
N LEU A 122 3.69 -4.47 -7.71
CA LEU A 122 2.39 -3.91 -7.40
C LEU A 122 2.56 -2.56 -6.69
N ILE A 123 1.81 -1.55 -7.11
CA ILE A 123 1.76 -0.23 -6.46
C ILE A 123 0.31 0.07 -6.08
N THR A 124 0.04 0.24 -4.80
CA THR A 124 -1.29 0.65 -4.31
C THR A 124 -1.17 1.86 -3.39
N HIS A 125 -2.24 2.64 -3.26
CA HIS A 125 -2.24 3.69 -2.25
C HIS A 125 -2.24 3.11 -0.83
N THR A 126 -3.07 2.09 -0.59
CA THR A 126 -3.26 1.46 0.73
C THR A 126 -2.53 0.13 0.89
N PRO A 127 -2.09 -0.21 2.10
CA PRO A 127 -1.47 -1.50 2.38
C PRO A 127 -2.51 -2.63 2.39
N PRO A 128 -2.08 -3.88 2.21
CA PRO A 128 -2.95 -5.02 2.42
C PRO A 128 -3.19 -5.21 3.91
N TYR A 129 -4.34 -5.76 4.28
CA TYR A 129 -4.67 -6.01 5.69
C TYR A 129 -3.60 -6.88 6.35
N GLY A 130 -3.16 -6.51 7.56
CA GLY A 130 -2.21 -7.30 8.36
C GLY A 130 -0.73 -7.05 8.08
N HIS A 131 -0.38 -6.25 7.06
CA HIS A 131 1.02 -6.01 6.67
C HIS A 131 1.30 -4.52 6.45
N CYS A 132 2.22 -3.96 7.24
CA CYS A 132 2.56 -2.54 7.20
C CYS A 132 1.31 -1.61 7.20
N ASP A 133 0.28 -1.98 7.97
CA ASP A 133 -1.04 -1.32 7.98
C ASP A 133 -1.57 -1.00 9.38
N LEU A 134 -0.73 -1.10 10.41
CA LEU A 134 -1.12 -0.83 11.79
C LEU A 134 -1.37 0.68 11.98
N GLY A 135 -2.64 1.04 12.12
CA GLY A 135 -3.11 2.40 12.39
C GLY A 135 -3.64 2.56 13.82
N VAL A 136 -4.02 3.78 14.17
CA VAL A 136 -4.74 4.09 15.43
C VAL A 136 -6.14 4.53 15.08
N VAL A 137 -7.13 4.05 15.82
CA VAL A 137 -8.50 4.55 15.76
C VAL A 137 -8.77 5.33 17.04
N ARG A 138 -9.26 6.56 16.91
CA ARG A 138 -9.72 7.35 18.06
C ARG A 138 -11.21 7.62 17.89
N GLY A 139 -12.04 7.10 18.79
CA GLY A 139 -13.48 7.37 18.81
C GLY A 139 -14.30 6.17 19.32
N VAL A 140 -15.50 6.43 19.85
CA VAL A 140 -16.47 5.39 20.26
C VAL A 140 -17.28 4.87 19.06
N ASP A 141 -17.12 5.54 17.93
CA ASP A 141 -17.84 5.44 16.65
C ASP A 141 -17.05 4.74 15.54
N GLY A 142 -15.76 4.43 15.76
CA GLY A 142 -14.96 3.61 14.84
C GLY A 142 -14.51 4.31 13.55
N GLU A 143 -14.69 5.63 13.44
CA GLU A 143 -14.27 6.41 12.26
C GLU A 143 -12.74 6.37 12.07
N GLU A 144 -12.33 6.14 10.82
CA GLU A 144 -10.93 6.18 10.38
C GLU A 144 -10.47 7.65 10.31
N THR A 145 -9.98 8.21 11.41
CA THR A 145 -9.48 9.59 11.39
C THR A 145 -8.10 9.74 10.73
N GLY A 146 -7.40 8.63 10.47
CA GLY A 146 -6.02 8.67 9.97
C GLY A 146 -5.03 9.37 10.93
N GLU A 147 -5.46 9.71 12.15
CA GLU A 147 -4.66 10.42 13.14
C GLU A 147 -4.13 9.45 14.19
N THR A 148 -2.80 9.38 14.32
CA THR A 148 -2.17 8.48 15.29
C THR A 148 -2.08 9.11 16.68
N GLY A 149 -2.15 8.25 17.70
CA GLY A 149 -2.10 8.65 19.11
C GLY A 149 -0.81 9.38 19.51
N LYS A 150 -0.77 9.88 20.75
CA LYS A 150 0.42 10.55 21.31
C LYS A 150 1.65 9.64 21.15
N GLU A 151 2.79 10.24 20.86
CA GLU A 151 4.13 9.65 20.70
C GLU A 151 4.63 8.92 21.98
N THR A 152 3.94 7.88 22.42
CA THR A 152 4.42 6.97 23.46
C THR A 152 4.44 5.58 22.86
N ASP A 153 5.64 4.99 22.73
CA ASP A 153 5.99 3.67 22.16
C ASP A 153 5.34 2.46 22.87
N THR A 154 4.08 2.55 23.24
CA THR A 154 3.32 1.46 23.84
C THR A 154 2.12 1.22 22.95
N ASP A 155 2.07 0.03 22.33
CA ASP A 155 0.85 -0.52 21.72
C ASP A 155 -0.32 -0.20 22.65
N THR A 156 -1.23 0.66 22.19
CA THR A 156 -2.43 0.98 22.96
C THR A 156 -3.53 0.01 22.55
N CYS A 157 -4.54 -0.18 23.41
CA CYS A 157 -5.73 -0.99 23.11
C CYS A 157 -6.56 -0.51 21.88
N ASN A 158 -6.11 0.53 21.18
CA ASN A 158 -6.78 1.17 20.05
C ASN A 158 -6.03 1.02 18.71
N ASP A 159 -4.92 0.26 18.68
CA ASP A 159 -4.20 -0.02 17.44
C ASP A 159 -4.95 -1.11 16.66
N ARG A 160 -5.24 -0.87 15.38
CA ARG A 160 -5.91 -1.85 14.49
C ARG A 160 -5.30 -1.86 13.10
N HIS A 161 -5.40 -3.02 12.46
CA HIS A 161 -5.09 -3.18 11.03
C HIS A 161 -6.16 -2.46 10.20
N ILE A 162 -5.76 -1.46 9.42
CA ILE A 162 -6.66 -0.66 8.57
C ILE A 162 -6.47 -0.91 7.06
N GLY A 163 -5.59 -1.85 6.71
CA GLY A 163 -5.36 -2.25 5.32
C GLY A 163 -6.59 -2.90 4.69
N CYS A 164 -6.50 -3.21 3.40
CA CYS A 164 -7.59 -3.83 2.65
C CYS A 164 -7.51 -5.36 2.67
N TYR A 165 -8.57 -6.02 3.12
CA TYR A 165 -8.61 -7.47 3.20
C TYR A 165 -8.66 -8.13 1.82
N SER A 166 -9.48 -7.61 0.90
CA SER A 166 -9.57 -8.11 -0.48
C SER A 166 -8.24 -7.97 -1.24
N LEU A 167 -7.42 -6.96 -0.92
CA LEU A 167 -6.07 -6.80 -1.46
C LEU A 167 -5.12 -7.88 -0.94
N LEU A 168 -5.16 -8.22 0.35
CA LEU A 168 -4.41 -9.34 0.92
C LEU A 168 -4.76 -10.66 0.22
N GLN A 169 -6.06 -10.92 0.02
CA GLN A 169 -6.53 -12.11 -0.69
C GLN A 169 -5.99 -12.16 -2.13
N ARG A 170 -5.92 -11.02 -2.81
CA ARG A 170 -5.35 -10.99 -4.15
C ARG A 170 -3.84 -11.20 -4.17
N LEU A 171 -3.12 -10.68 -3.17
CA LEU A 171 -1.67 -10.88 -3.05
C LEU A 171 -1.30 -12.35 -2.86
N SER A 172 -2.10 -13.13 -2.12
CA SER A 172 -1.82 -14.57 -1.95
C SER A 172 -1.93 -15.35 -3.26
N VAL A 173 -2.65 -14.81 -4.26
CA VAL A 173 -2.77 -15.39 -5.60
C VAL A 173 -1.64 -14.91 -6.52
N VAL A 174 -1.49 -13.59 -6.69
CA VAL A 174 -0.56 -13.00 -7.68
C VAL A 174 0.91 -13.08 -7.24
N ARG A 175 1.16 -12.86 -5.94
CA ARG A 175 2.48 -12.93 -5.30
C ARG A 175 3.57 -12.18 -6.08
N PRO A 176 3.43 -10.85 -6.28
CA PRO A 176 4.45 -10.05 -6.95
C PRO A 176 5.77 -10.08 -6.16
N ARG A 177 6.89 -9.73 -6.78
CA ARG A 177 8.18 -9.62 -6.08
C ARG A 177 8.13 -8.52 -5.02
N LEU A 178 7.53 -7.39 -5.40
CA LEU A 178 7.48 -6.18 -4.61
C LEU A 178 6.07 -5.58 -4.63
N HIS A 179 5.54 -5.25 -3.46
CA HIS A 179 4.33 -4.47 -3.28
C HIS A 179 4.67 -3.18 -2.56
N ILE A 180 4.48 -2.05 -3.26
CA ILE A 180 4.69 -0.71 -2.74
C ILE A 180 3.35 -0.13 -2.33
N CYS A 181 3.25 0.34 -1.09
CA CYS A 181 2.04 0.96 -0.55
C CYS A 181 2.36 2.20 0.29
N GLY A 182 1.32 2.87 0.79
CA GLY A 182 1.45 4.06 1.63
C GLY A 182 0.26 4.21 2.56
N HIS A 183 -0.32 5.41 2.60
CA HIS A 183 -1.55 5.76 3.33
C HIS A 183 -1.44 5.70 4.87
N VAL A 184 -0.98 4.60 5.45
CA VAL A 184 -0.85 4.40 6.90
C VAL A 184 0.52 4.89 7.36
N HIS A 185 0.61 6.18 7.69
CA HIS A 185 1.89 6.84 7.98
C HIS A 185 2.70 6.20 9.12
N ARG A 186 2.02 5.81 10.21
CA ARG A 186 2.67 5.16 11.37
C ARG A 186 3.25 3.79 11.02
N ALA A 187 2.71 3.14 9.99
CA ALA A 187 3.13 1.80 9.58
C ALA A 187 4.18 1.84 8.46
N ARG A 188 4.89 2.97 8.27
CA ARG A 188 6.09 2.98 7.41
C ARG A 188 7.02 1.85 7.83
N GLY A 189 7.37 1.00 6.88
CA GLY A 189 8.20 -0.16 7.12
C GLY A 189 8.27 -1.06 5.91
N ALA A 190 8.87 -2.23 6.09
CA ALA A 190 8.87 -3.28 5.10
C ALA A 190 8.74 -4.65 5.75
N GLU A 191 8.13 -5.58 5.04
CA GLU A 191 7.91 -6.96 5.46
C GLU A 191 8.19 -7.90 4.28
N ARG A 192 8.75 -9.08 4.56
CA ARG A 192 8.85 -10.19 3.59
C ARG A 192 7.82 -11.23 3.98
N VAL A 193 6.82 -11.43 3.13
CA VAL A 193 5.69 -12.33 3.35
C VAL A 193 5.93 -13.61 2.59
N LEU A 194 6.10 -14.71 3.32
CA LEU A 194 6.19 -16.05 2.76
C LEU A 194 4.79 -16.64 2.62
N TRP A 195 4.47 -17.12 1.43
CA TRP A 195 3.21 -17.76 1.07
C TRP A 195 3.38 -19.28 1.06
N SER A 196 2.41 -19.98 1.66
CA SER A 196 2.33 -21.44 1.62
C SER A 196 0.98 -21.92 1.08
N PRO A 197 0.92 -23.05 0.35
CA PRO A 197 -0.35 -23.60 -0.10
C PRO A 197 -1.16 -24.03 1.12
N LEU A 198 -2.47 -23.79 1.08
CA LEU A 198 -3.36 -24.25 2.12
C LEU A 198 -3.41 -25.79 2.12
N PRO A 199 -3.34 -26.43 3.29
CA PRO A 199 -3.50 -27.87 3.38
C PRO A 199 -4.84 -28.30 2.77
N MET A 200 -4.84 -29.39 1.98
CA MET A 200 -6.05 -29.95 1.35
C MET A 200 -7.21 -30.17 2.33
N ALA A 201 -6.92 -30.42 3.60
CA ALA A 201 -7.93 -30.56 4.67
C ALA A 201 -8.72 -29.26 4.93
N SER A 202 -8.13 -28.09 4.71
CA SER A 202 -8.77 -26.78 4.89
C SER A 202 -9.66 -26.38 3.71
N LEU A 203 -9.51 -27.02 2.55
CA LEU A 203 -10.32 -26.76 1.34
C LEU A 203 -11.61 -27.58 1.29
N ALA A 204 -11.73 -28.63 2.13
CA ALA A 204 -12.86 -29.55 2.14
C ALA A 204 -14.13 -29.01 2.81
N SER A 205 -14.10 -27.78 3.35
CA SER A 205 -15.27 -27.11 3.95
C SER A 205 -16.07 -26.23 2.98
N GLY A 206 -15.60 -26.07 1.73
CA GLY A 206 -16.29 -25.32 0.67
C GLY A 206 -17.12 -26.24 -0.24
N ARG A 207 -18.33 -25.79 -0.60
CA ARG A 207 -19.32 -26.54 -1.39
C ARG A 207 -18.74 -27.12 -2.68
N GLN A 208 -19.08 -28.38 -2.93
CA GLN A 208 -18.76 -29.16 -4.12
C GLN A 208 -19.49 -28.57 -5.34
N GLY A 209 -18.72 -27.97 -6.25
CA GLY A 209 -19.12 -27.52 -7.59
C GLY A 209 -18.02 -27.88 -8.58
N ASP A 210 -18.39 -28.15 -9.82
CA ASP A 210 -17.72 -29.02 -10.78
C ASP A 210 -16.28 -28.68 -11.21
N ASN A 211 -15.62 -29.70 -11.76
CA ASN A 211 -14.26 -29.73 -12.28
C ASN A 211 -13.92 -28.57 -13.23
N ASP A 212 -12.90 -27.78 -12.89
CA ASP A 212 -11.77 -27.39 -13.75
C ASP A 212 -10.80 -26.51 -12.94
N PHE A 213 -9.53 -26.94 -12.83
CA PHE A 213 -8.45 -26.33 -12.04
C PHE A 213 -8.73 -26.10 -10.54
N LYS A 214 -8.26 -27.04 -9.69
CA LYS A 214 -8.07 -26.75 -8.25
C LYS A 214 -6.90 -25.77 -8.10
N GLU A 215 -7.17 -24.47 -8.19
CA GLU A 215 -6.22 -23.47 -7.73
C GLU A 215 -5.97 -23.74 -6.24
N THR A 216 -4.75 -24.14 -5.90
CA THR A 216 -4.36 -24.29 -4.51
C THR A 216 -4.47 -22.92 -3.87
N ALA A 217 -5.40 -22.72 -2.95
CA ALA A 217 -5.48 -21.45 -2.23
C ALA A 217 -4.22 -21.28 -1.36
N TRP A 218 -3.65 -20.08 -1.29
CA TRP A 218 -2.43 -19.79 -0.52
C TRP A 218 -2.74 -18.90 0.67
N THR A 219 -1.95 -19.04 1.73
CA THR A 219 -2.03 -18.22 2.92
C THR A 219 -0.64 -17.72 3.33
N VAL A 220 -0.61 -16.69 4.15
CA VAL A 220 0.60 -16.23 4.83
C VAL A 220 1.12 -17.38 5.72
N SER A 221 2.36 -17.79 5.47
CA SER A 221 3.08 -18.81 6.23
C SER A 221 3.91 -18.17 7.33
N SER A 222 4.61 -17.08 7.01
CA SER A 222 5.41 -16.30 7.95
C SER A 222 5.65 -14.90 7.40
N THR A 223 5.91 -13.97 8.31
CA THR A 223 6.27 -12.58 7.99
C THR A 223 7.59 -12.26 8.66
N GLU A 224 8.54 -11.74 7.89
CA GLU A 224 9.80 -11.20 8.41
C GLU A 224 9.79 -9.68 8.30
N THR A 225 9.84 -8.99 9.45
CA THR A 225 9.84 -7.53 9.50
C THR A 225 11.24 -6.97 9.25
N TRP A 226 11.35 -6.01 8.33
CA TRP A 226 12.59 -5.28 8.08
C TRP A 226 12.91 -4.34 9.24
N THR A 227 14.18 -4.35 9.65
CA THR A 227 14.73 -3.35 10.56
C THR A 227 15.53 -2.34 9.75
N ASP A 228 15.17 -1.05 9.86
CA ASP A 228 15.88 0.03 9.17
C ASP A 228 17.35 0.08 9.59
N SER A 229 18.26 -0.08 8.62
CA SER A 229 19.70 -0.02 8.84
C SER A 229 20.21 1.39 9.12
N ALA A 230 19.38 2.41 8.85
CA ALA A 230 19.69 3.82 9.09
C ALA A 230 18.45 4.60 9.59
N PRO A 231 17.94 4.29 10.80
CA PRO A 231 16.68 4.84 11.30
C PRO A 231 16.77 6.33 11.68
N ASP A 232 17.98 6.87 11.91
CA ASP A 232 18.16 8.28 12.25
C ASP A 232 17.83 9.17 11.04
N PRO A 233 16.76 10.01 11.11
CA PRO A 233 16.38 10.88 10.00
C PRO A 233 17.42 11.96 9.67
N LYS A 234 18.38 12.22 10.57
CA LYS A 234 19.50 13.15 10.32
C LYS A 234 20.68 12.48 9.63
N SER A 235 20.70 11.14 9.57
CA SER A 235 21.79 10.39 8.97
C SER A 235 21.72 10.45 7.44
N ALA A 236 22.89 10.58 6.81
CA ALA A 236 23.02 10.45 5.36
C ALA A 236 22.87 8.99 4.89
N LYS A 237 23.06 7.99 5.76
CA LYS A 237 23.01 6.55 5.42
C LYS A 237 21.66 6.10 4.90
N ILE A 238 21.62 5.33 3.82
CA ILE A 238 20.38 4.92 3.14
C ILE A 238 19.59 3.92 3.99
N SER A 239 18.26 4.09 4.06
CA SER A 239 17.33 3.08 4.57
C SER A 239 17.13 2.00 3.51
N LEU A 240 18.00 0.98 3.54
CA LEU A 240 18.07 -0.06 2.51
C LEU A 240 17.27 -1.31 2.88
N VAL A 241 16.43 -1.76 1.94
CA VAL A 241 15.82 -3.10 1.91
C VAL A 241 16.55 -3.89 0.81
N ASP A 242 17.46 -4.79 1.20
CA ASP A 242 18.22 -5.62 0.26
C ASP A 242 17.49 -6.95 0.02
N LEU A 243 16.97 -7.15 -1.19
CA LEU A 243 16.31 -8.38 -1.63
C LEU A 243 17.21 -9.24 -2.53
N THR A 244 18.46 -8.82 -2.77
CA THR A 244 19.43 -9.48 -3.67
C THR A 244 20.38 -10.41 -2.93
N GLY A 245 20.46 -10.28 -1.61
CA GLY A 245 21.39 -11.01 -0.75
C GLY A 245 22.86 -10.59 -0.86
N ARG A 246 23.19 -9.62 -1.72
CA ARG A 246 24.56 -9.11 -1.90
C ARG A 246 25.13 -8.42 -0.65
N GLY A 247 24.27 -7.92 0.24
CA GLY A 247 24.63 -7.34 1.53
C GLY A 247 24.80 -8.36 2.68
N GLY A 248 24.75 -9.67 2.40
CA GLY A 248 24.77 -10.72 3.44
C GLY A 248 23.40 -11.07 4.01
N ASN A 249 22.33 -10.42 3.52
CA ASN A 249 20.95 -10.84 3.75
C ASN A 249 20.59 -12.03 2.86
N ARG A 250 19.43 -12.66 3.10
CA ARG A 250 18.91 -13.69 2.19
C ARG A 250 18.25 -13.06 0.97
N GLU A 251 18.41 -13.70 -0.18
CA GLU A 251 17.72 -13.34 -1.41
C GLU A 251 16.19 -13.50 -1.27
N LEU A 252 15.42 -12.81 -2.10
CA LEU A 252 13.97 -13.00 -2.20
C LEU A 252 13.66 -14.39 -2.76
N ASP A 253 12.86 -15.16 -2.03
CA ASP A 253 12.43 -16.49 -2.43
C ASP A 253 11.32 -16.40 -3.48
N TRP A 254 11.73 -16.03 -4.69
CA TRP A 254 10.82 -15.75 -5.79
C TRP A 254 11.38 -16.33 -7.09
N SER A 255 10.57 -17.12 -7.80
CA SER A 255 10.89 -17.62 -9.13
C SER A 255 9.65 -17.58 -10.02
N ASP A 256 9.81 -17.21 -11.29
CA ASP A 256 8.71 -17.15 -12.25
C ASP A 256 8.45 -18.48 -12.97
N ASN A 257 8.67 -19.60 -12.27
CA ASN A 257 8.45 -20.95 -12.80
C ASN A 257 6.96 -21.32 -12.86
N TYR A 258 6.10 -20.34 -13.18
CA TYR A 258 4.67 -20.53 -13.33
C TYR A 258 4.41 -21.48 -14.50
N GLY A 259 4.09 -22.74 -14.21
CA GLY A 259 3.78 -23.76 -15.21
C GLY A 259 4.94 -24.64 -15.69
N ALA A 260 6.11 -24.63 -15.02
CA ALA A 260 7.12 -25.66 -15.29
C ALA A 260 6.57 -27.04 -14.87
N ALA A 261 6.63 -28.04 -15.76
CA ALA A 261 6.22 -29.43 -15.52
C ALA A 261 6.99 -30.14 -14.39
N SER A 262 7.89 -29.43 -13.72
CA SER A 262 8.84 -29.90 -12.72
C SER A 262 8.55 -29.32 -11.33
N GLY A 263 7.35 -29.52 -10.80
CA GLY A 263 7.07 -29.46 -9.34
C GLY A 263 7.59 -28.25 -8.53
N GLY A 264 7.93 -27.13 -9.16
CA GLY A 264 8.50 -25.96 -8.49
C GLY A 264 7.43 -25.25 -7.69
N GLU A 265 7.75 -24.83 -6.46
CA GLU A 265 6.79 -24.21 -5.55
C GLU A 265 6.39 -22.76 -5.95
N GLY A 266 6.84 -22.28 -7.13
CA GLY A 266 6.45 -21.02 -7.74
C GLY A 266 6.93 -19.78 -6.98
N ARG A 267 6.15 -18.70 -7.07
CA ARG A 267 6.40 -17.42 -6.39
C ARG A 267 6.07 -17.58 -4.89
N ARG A 268 7.06 -17.77 -4.02
CA ARG A 268 6.81 -18.05 -2.60
C ARG A 268 6.83 -16.81 -1.73
N GLU A 269 7.47 -15.73 -2.14
CA GLU A 269 7.64 -14.57 -1.27
C GLU A 269 7.28 -13.25 -1.94
N THR A 270 6.66 -12.34 -1.20
CA THR A 270 6.43 -10.95 -1.63
C THR A 270 7.04 -10.01 -0.60
N CYS A 271 7.84 -9.04 -1.03
CA CYS A 271 8.25 -7.94 -0.18
C CYS A 271 7.20 -6.83 -0.23
N ILE A 272 6.62 -6.47 0.91
CA ILE A 272 5.69 -5.35 1.06
C ILE A 272 6.46 -4.19 1.67
N VAL A 273 6.34 -3.00 1.09
CA VAL A 273 7.00 -1.78 1.58
C VAL A 273 5.95 -0.68 1.69
N ASN A 274 5.66 -0.25 2.92
CA ASN A 274 4.90 0.97 3.15
C ASN A 274 5.88 2.16 3.13
N CYS A 275 5.83 2.92 2.03
CA CYS A 275 6.66 4.09 1.79
C CYS A 275 5.90 5.40 2.07
N ALA A 276 5.03 5.42 3.08
CA ALA A 276 4.38 6.65 3.53
C ALA A 276 5.41 7.78 3.74
N ILE A 277 5.16 8.92 3.10
CA ILE A 277 6.13 10.01 3.02
C ILE A 277 6.08 10.90 4.26
N LEU A 278 4.91 11.06 4.87
CA LEU A 278 4.67 12.00 5.96
C LEU A 278 4.94 11.33 7.31
N ALA A 279 5.80 11.93 8.13
CA ALA A 279 6.22 11.42 9.43
C ALA A 279 5.58 12.16 10.63
N SER A 280 4.95 13.31 10.40
CA SER A 280 4.19 14.01 11.44
C SER A 280 2.69 13.94 11.18
N ASN A 281 1.91 13.90 12.24
CA ASN A 281 0.45 13.86 12.19
C ASN A 281 -0.14 15.26 12.15
N TYR A 282 -1.34 15.41 11.61
CA TYR A 282 -2.15 16.62 11.78
C TYR A 282 -2.39 16.89 13.28
N PRO A 283 -2.43 18.16 13.75
CA PRO A 283 -2.27 19.42 13.00
C PRO A 283 -0.82 19.79 12.69
N HIS A 284 0.11 18.83 12.72
CA HIS A 284 1.55 19.01 12.52
C HIS A 284 2.13 20.00 13.52
N ALA A 285 1.89 19.74 14.82
CA ALA A 285 2.53 20.51 15.89
C ALA A 285 4.05 20.47 15.70
N GLY A 286 4.67 21.63 15.41
CA GLY A 286 6.09 21.73 15.08
C GLY A 286 6.45 21.57 13.59
N GLY A 287 5.47 21.53 12.69
CA GLY A 287 5.64 21.49 11.23
C GLY A 287 5.51 20.09 10.61
N LYS A 288 5.39 20.07 9.27
CA LYS A 288 5.40 18.82 8.49
C LYS A 288 6.80 18.20 8.55
N LYS A 289 6.87 16.94 8.99
CA LYS A 289 8.07 16.11 8.97
C LYS A 289 7.87 15.01 7.93
N PHE A 290 8.96 14.60 7.29
CA PHE A 290 8.91 13.59 6.24
C PHE A 290 9.84 12.44 6.57
N HIS A 291 9.42 11.23 6.19
CA HIS A 291 10.25 10.07 6.28
C HIS A 291 11.36 10.10 5.24
N LYS A 292 12.49 9.47 5.60
CA LYS A 292 13.55 9.22 4.64
C LYS A 292 13.06 8.23 3.57
N PRO A 293 13.41 8.43 2.28
CA PRO A 293 13.15 7.45 1.25
C PRO A 293 13.69 6.07 1.63
N VAL A 294 12.87 5.04 1.39
CA VAL A 294 13.31 3.65 1.43
C VAL A 294 13.90 3.31 0.06
N VAL A 295 15.09 2.73 0.05
CA VAL A 295 15.71 2.21 -1.17
C VAL A 295 15.57 0.70 -1.14
N VAL A 296 15.07 0.12 -2.23
CA VAL A 296 14.90 -1.32 -2.36
C VAL A 296 15.83 -1.81 -3.45
N ASP A 297 16.76 -2.68 -3.09
CA ASP A 297 17.59 -3.41 -4.05
C ASP A 297 16.86 -4.68 -4.45
N LEU A 298 16.48 -4.80 -5.72
CA LEU A 298 15.65 -5.86 -6.27
C LEU A 298 16.28 -6.42 -7.55
N GLU A 299 16.38 -7.74 -7.66
CA GLU A 299 16.72 -8.40 -8.93
C GLU A 299 15.50 -8.49 -9.84
N LEU A 300 15.69 -8.20 -11.13
CA LEU A 300 14.66 -8.23 -12.18
C LEU A 300 15.19 -9.02 -13.40
N PRO A 301 14.31 -9.65 -14.21
CA PRO A 301 14.74 -10.46 -15.35
C PRO A 301 15.53 -9.65 -16.37
N VAL A 302 16.63 -10.20 -16.88
CA VAL A 302 17.39 -9.62 -17.99
C VAL A 302 16.87 -10.18 -19.32
N CYS A 303 16.55 -9.29 -20.26
CA CYS A 303 16.11 -9.66 -21.60
C CYS A 303 17.20 -10.47 -22.32
N GLY A 304 16.87 -11.71 -22.70
CA GLY A 304 17.74 -12.58 -23.51
C GLY A 304 18.48 -13.67 -22.73
N GLU A 305 18.36 -13.71 -21.41
CA GLU A 305 18.67 -14.92 -20.63
C GLU A 305 17.43 -15.83 -20.70
N SER A 306 17.58 -17.03 -21.26
CA SER A 306 16.55 -18.06 -21.10
C SER A 306 16.60 -18.53 -19.65
N PRO A 307 15.44 -18.82 -19.02
CA PRO A 307 15.39 -19.30 -17.64
C PRO A 307 16.21 -20.58 -17.42
#